data_AF-Q8J2Y3-F1
#
_entry.id   AF-Q8J2Y3-F1
#
_cell.length_a   1.000
_cell.length_b   1.000
_cell.length_c   1.000
_cell.angle_alpha   90.00
_cell.angle_beta   90.00
_cell.angle_gamma   90.00
#
_symmetry.space_group_name_H-M   'P 1'
#
loop_
_entity.id
_entity.type
_entity.pdbx_description
1 polymer ?
#
loop_
_entity_poly.entity_id
_entity_poly.type
_entity_poly.pdbx_seq_one_letter_code
_entity_poly.pdbx_strand_id
1 'polypeptide(L)'
;MENPGVKVLKRLLLRALNENQILILKSINGKHRSLNALLEELSRKERKPLSTLKLNARILKELGLIEYGTREAPKPVTLTREGKFILSILEGDGFE
;
A
#
# COMPACT_ATOMS: atom_id res chain seq x y z
N MET A 1 -16.67 16.28 11.23
CA MET A 1 -15.43 16.70 11.91
C MET A 1 -14.53 15.49 12.05
N GLU A 2 -13.30 15.54 11.55
CA GLU A 2 -12.34 14.42 11.63
C GLU A 2 -12.08 14.07 13.12
N ASN A 3 -12.25 12.80 13.50
CA ASN A 3 -12.10 12.35 14.88
C ASN A 3 -10.67 12.67 15.40
N PRO A 4 -10.50 13.35 16.55
CA PRO A 4 -9.18 13.72 17.08
C PRO A 4 -8.21 12.53 17.21
N GLY A 5 -8.72 11.34 17.54
CA GLY A 5 -7.94 10.11 17.61
C GLY A 5 -7.42 9.66 16.25
N VAL A 6 -8.25 9.77 15.20
CA VAL A 6 -7.85 9.45 13.81
C VAL A 6 -6.73 10.36 13.34
N LYS A 7 -6.78 11.65 13.69
CA LYS A 7 -5.72 12.62 13.38
C LYS A 7 -4.39 12.28 14.06
N VAL A 8 -4.42 11.79 15.30
CA VAL A 8 -3.21 11.31 15.99
C VAL A 8 -2.66 10.06 15.30
N LEU A 9 -3.52 9.09 15.00
CA LEU A 9 -3.12 7.85 14.35
C LEU A 9 -2.53 8.08 12.96
N LYS A 10 -3.14 8.96 12.16
CA LYS A 10 -2.60 9.40 10.86
C LYS A 10 -1.18 9.92 10.97
N ARG A 11 -0.89 10.77 11.97
CA ARG A 11 0.47 11.28 12.21
C ARG A 11 1.46 10.18 12.62
N LEU A 12 1.02 9.20 13.40
CA LEU A 12 1.86 8.06 13.77
C LEU A 12 2.17 7.18 12.55
N LEU A 13 1.15 6.87 11.75
CA LEU A 13 1.29 6.07 10.53
C LEU A 13 2.20 6.73 9.51
N LEU A 14 2.10 8.05 9.31
CA LEU A 14 2.99 8.81 8.42
C LEU A 14 4.46 8.83 8.89
N ARG A 15 4.73 8.53 10.16
CA ARG A 15 6.11 8.36 10.67
C ARG A 15 6.59 6.91 10.58
N ALA A 16 5.67 5.95 10.68
CA ALA A 16 5.98 4.53 10.62
C ALA A 16 6.12 4.01 9.18
N LEU A 17 5.33 4.56 8.25
CA LEU A 17 5.35 4.19 6.84
C LEU A 17 6.19 5.18 6.05
N ASN A 18 7.12 4.68 5.24
CA ASN A 18 7.88 5.51 4.32
C ASN A 18 7.06 5.86 3.08
N GLU A 19 7.54 6.87 2.33
CA GLU A 19 6.86 7.37 1.14
C GLU A 19 6.60 6.30 0.07
N ASN A 20 7.49 5.32 -0.07
CA ASN A 20 7.32 4.24 -1.06
C ASN A 20 6.22 3.25 -0.63
N GLN A 21 6.10 2.97 0.67
CA GLN A 21 5.01 2.15 1.20
C GLN A 21 3.67 2.84 1.00
N ILE A 22 3.58 4.13 1.31
CA ILE A 22 2.36 4.94 1.11
C ILE A 22 2.00 5.00 -0.37
N LEU A 23 2.98 5.22 -1.24
CA LEU A 23 2.80 5.21 -2.70
C LEU A 23 2.22 3.88 -3.19
N ILE A 24 2.79 2.75 -2.75
CA ILE A 24 2.32 1.42 -3.14
C ILE A 24 0.87 1.20 -2.67
N LEU A 25 0.56 1.51 -1.40
CA LEU A 25 -0.80 1.35 -0.85
C LEU A 25 -1.83 2.13 -1.65
N LYS A 26 -1.55 3.41 -1.96
CA LYS A 26 -2.44 4.27 -2.75
C LYS A 26 -2.61 3.84 -4.20
N SER A 27 -1.66 3.07 -4.73
CA SER A 27 -1.66 2.67 -6.14
C SER A 27 -2.38 1.35 -6.39
N ILE A 28 -2.67 0.57 -5.35
CA ILE A 28 -3.39 -0.69 -5.47
C ILE A 28 -4.88 -0.41 -5.65
N ASN A 29 -5.37 -0.69 -6.86
CA ASN A 29 -6.78 -0.49 -7.24
C ASN A 29 -7.43 -1.76 -7.81
N GLY A 30 -6.77 -2.92 -7.66
CA GLY A 30 -7.25 -4.21 -8.17
C GLY A 30 -7.15 -4.40 -9.68
N LYS A 31 -6.65 -3.41 -10.45
CA LYS A 31 -6.52 -3.52 -11.92
C LYS A 31 -5.25 -4.25 -12.36
N HIS A 32 -4.21 -4.27 -11.52
CA HIS A 32 -2.94 -4.92 -11.84
C HIS A 32 -3.00 -6.43 -11.57
N ARG A 33 -2.73 -7.21 -12.63
CA ARG A 33 -2.73 -8.69 -12.58
C ARG A 33 -1.62 -9.29 -11.73
N SER A 34 -0.56 -8.54 -11.43
CA SER A 34 0.54 -8.97 -10.57
C SER A 34 1.20 -7.79 -9.86
N LEU A 35 1.88 -8.08 -8.76
CA LEU A 35 2.69 -7.07 -8.06
C LEU A 35 3.78 -6.50 -8.99
N ASN A 36 4.47 -7.33 -9.77
CA ASN A 36 5.55 -6.86 -10.64
C ASN A 36 5.05 -5.84 -11.68
N ALA A 37 3.88 -6.06 -12.27
CA ALA A 37 3.30 -5.12 -13.23
C ALA A 37 3.02 -3.75 -12.57
N LEU A 38 2.46 -3.74 -11.36
CA LEU A 38 2.25 -2.52 -10.57
C LEU A 38 3.58 -1.82 -10.27
N LEU A 39 4.59 -2.55 -9.77
CA LEU A 39 5.86 -1.95 -9.36
C LEU A 39 6.68 -1.44 -10.54
N GLU A 40 6.61 -2.09 -11.70
CA GLU A 40 7.25 -1.61 -12.93
C GLU A 40 6.62 -0.31 -13.43
N GLU A 41 5.28 -0.21 -13.39
CA GLU A 41 4.59 1.04 -13.69
C GLU A 41 5.00 2.16 -12.75
N LEU A 42 4.99 1.91 -11.44
CA LEU A 42 5.41 2.89 -10.43
C LEU A 42 6.88 3.28 -10.56
N SER A 43 7.76 2.33 -10.87
CA SER A 43 9.18 2.60 -11.10
C SER A 43 9.38 3.59 -12.24
N ARG A 44 8.68 3.40 -13.37
CA ARG A 44 8.74 4.31 -14.51
C ARG A 44 8.11 5.67 -14.21
N LYS A 45 6.92 5.68 -13.60
CA LYS A 45 6.15 6.91 -13.34
C LYS A 45 6.83 7.81 -12.31
N GLU A 46 7.29 7.22 -11.22
CA GLU A 46 7.83 7.96 -10.05
C GLU A 46 9.37 8.00 -10.04
N ARG A 47 10.02 7.42 -11.06
CA ARG A 47 11.50 7.31 -11.18
C ARG A 47 12.16 6.69 -9.95
N LYS A 48 11.50 5.70 -9.34
CA LYS A 48 12.00 4.99 -8.15
C LYS A 48 12.64 3.66 -8.56
N PRO A 49 13.75 3.22 -7.93
CA PRO A 49 14.34 1.93 -8.23
C PRO A 49 13.38 0.77 -7.96
N LEU A 50 13.27 -0.15 -8.92
CA LEU A 50 12.37 -1.30 -8.80
C LEU A 50 12.72 -2.20 -7.59
N SER A 51 14.01 -2.35 -7.26
CA SER A 51 14.48 -3.08 -6.08
C SER A 51 13.95 -2.47 -4.78
N THR A 52 13.99 -1.15 -4.66
CA THR A 52 13.43 -0.41 -3.52
C THR A 52 11.92 -0.64 -3.41
N LEU A 53 11.19 -0.58 -4.52
CA LEU A 53 9.74 -0.84 -4.52
C LEU A 53 9.42 -2.29 -4.13
N LYS A 54 10.19 -3.26 -4.61
CA LYS A 54 10.04 -4.69 -4.25
C LYS A 54 10.25 -4.94 -2.76
N LEU A 55 11.29 -4.33 -2.16
CA LEU A 55 11.52 -4.42 -0.72
C LEU A 55 10.33 -3.87 0.06
N ASN A 56 9.82 -2.70 -0.33
CA ASN A 56 8.68 -2.07 0.35
C ASN A 56 7.39 -2.89 0.20
N ALA A 57 7.11 -3.44 -0.99
CA ALA A 57 5.97 -4.32 -1.19
C ALA A 57 6.07 -5.63 -0.38
N ARG A 58 7.29 -6.17 -0.20
CA ARG A 58 7.51 -7.31 0.69
C ARG A 58 7.18 -6.97 2.14
N ILE A 59 7.68 -5.84 2.65
CA ILE A 59 7.37 -5.37 4.01
C ILE A 59 5.86 -5.19 4.19
N LEU A 60 5.17 -4.57 3.22
CA LEU A 60 3.71 -4.40 3.28
C LEU A 60 2.95 -5.74 3.31
N LYS A 61 3.44 -6.77 2.60
CA LYS A 61 2.87 -8.11 2.66
C LYS A 61 3.14 -8.79 4.01
N GLU A 62 4.34 -8.66 4.55
CA GLU A 62 4.70 -9.18 5.87
C GLU A 62 3.89 -8.53 7.00
N LEU A 63 3.55 -7.25 6.86
CA LEU A 63 2.62 -6.53 7.76
C LEU A 63 1.14 -6.89 7.54
N GLY A 64 0.83 -7.71 6.52
CA GLY A 64 -0.54 -8.09 6.19
C GLY A 64 -1.38 -6.95 5.61
N LEU A 65 -0.78 -5.91 5.02
CA LEU A 65 -1.50 -4.78 4.42
C LEU A 65 -1.85 -5.02 2.95
N ILE A 66 -1.08 -5.86 2.27
CA ILE A 66 -1.33 -6.24 0.88
C ILE A 66 -1.24 -7.75 0.73
N GLU A 67 -1.96 -8.28 -0.27
CA GLU A 67 -1.84 -9.66 -0.68
C GLU A 67 -1.64 -9.75 -2.20
N TYR A 68 -0.95 -10.81 -2.62
CA TYR A 68 -0.75 -11.16 -4.02
C TYR A 68 -0.29 -12.61 -4.10
N GLY A 69 -0.61 -13.25 -5.23
CA GLY A 69 -0.30 -14.65 -5.47
C GLY A 69 1.16 -14.90 -5.82
N THR A 70 1.52 -16.17 -5.91
CA THR A 70 2.84 -16.61 -6.40
C THR A 70 2.75 -16.97 -7.88
N ARG A 71 3.87 -17.45 -8.44
CA ARG A 71 3.87 -17.95 -9.83
C ARG A 71 3.03 -19.21 -9.97
N GLU A 72 2.99 -20.03 -8.93
CA GLU A 72 2.28 -21.31 -8.86
C GLU A 72 0.79 -21.12 -8.52
N ALA A 73 0.47 -20.06 -7.79
CA ALA A 73 -0.90 -19.69 -7.43
C ALA A 73 -1.14 -18.19 -7.71
N PRO A 74 -1.34 -17.79 -8.98
CA PRO A 74 -1.43 -16.39 -9.36
C PRO A 74 -2.69 -15.74 -8.78
N LYS A 75 -2.51 -14.55 -8.17
CA LYS A 75 -3.59 -13.68 -7.71
C LYS A 75 -3.20 -12.23 -7.98
N PRO A 76 -4.18 -11.37 -8.35
CA PRO A 76 -3.97 -9.93 -8.45
C PRO A 76 -3.40 -9.35 -7.16
N VAL A 77 -2.77 -8.19 -7.26
CA VAL A 77 -2.37 -7.43 -6.07
C VAL A 77 -3.58 -6.68 -5.51
N THR A 78 -3.88 -6.89 -4.23
CA THR A 78 -5.03 -6.31 -3.54
C THR A 78 -4.64 -5.80 -2.14
N LEU A 79 -5.39 -4.81 -1.65
CA LEU A 79 -5.34 -4.42 -0.25
C LEU A 79 -6.12 -5.44 0.58
N THR A 80 -5.54 -5.88 1.69
CA THR A 80 -6.27 -6.65 2.71
C THR A 80 -7.30 -5.76 3.41
N ARG A 81 -8.11 -6.34 4.32
CA ARG A 81 -9.02 -5.54 5.15
C ARG A 81 -8.25 -4.52 5.99
N GLU A 82 -7.15 -4.94 6.59
CA GLU A 82 -6.25 -4.12 7.39
C GLU A 82 -5.56 -3.06 6.52
N GLY A 83 -5.13 -3.41 5.30
CA GLY A 83 -4.59 -2.47 4.33
C GLY A 83 -5.55 -1.35 3.95
N LYS A 84 -6.82 -1.69 3.69
CA LYS A 84 -7.89 -0.71 3.39
C LYS A 84 -8.13 0.21 4.58
N PHE A 85 -8.15 -0.34 5.80
CA PHE A 85 -8.31 0.45 7.01
C PHE A 85 -7.15 1.44 7.24
N ILE A 86 -5.91 1.00 7.05
CA ILE A 86 -4.75 1.90 7.14
C ILE A 86 -4.83 2.99 6.06
N LEU A 87 -5.22 2.64 4.84
CA LEU A 87 -5.36 3.60 3.74
C LEU A 87 -6.43 4.65 4.04
N SER A 88 -7.60 4.27 4.57
CA SER A 88 -8.66 5.24 4.90
C SER A 88 -8.22 6.25 5.96
N ILE A 89 -7.47 5.79 6.98
CA ILE A 89 -6.87 6.70 7.98
C ILE A 89 -5.88 7.68 7.32
N LEU A 90 -5.06 7.20 6.38
CA LEU A 90 -4.10 8.05 5.66
C LEU A 90 -4.80 9.08 4.76
N GLU A 91 -5.90 8.71 4.12
CA GLU A 91 -6.68 9.59 3.24
C GLU A 91 -7.46 10.64 4.02
N GLY A 92 -7.78 10.38 5.29
CA GLY A 92 -8.63 11.27 6.09
C GLY A 92 -10.11 11.06 5.82
N ASP A 93 -10.44 10.01 5.07
CA ASP A 93 -11.80 9.48 4.94
C ASP A 93 -12.12 8.80 6.26
N GLY A 94 -12.54 9.62 7.22
CA GLY A 94 -13.12 9.15 8.47
C GLY A 94 -14.28 8.20 8.16
N PHE A 95 -14.44 7.19 9.00
CA PHE A 95 -15.56 6.26 8.97
C PHE A 95 -16.89 6.96 8.65
N GLU A 96 -17.56 6.51 7.60
CA GLU A 96 -19.02 6.49 7.52
C GLU A 96 -19.53 5.13 7.99
#